data_AF-A0A554W4N4-F1
#
_entry.id   AF-A0A554W4N4-F1
#
_cell.length_a   1.000
_cell.length_b   1.000
_cell.length_c   1.000
_cell.angle_alpha   90.00
_cell.angle_beta   90.00
_cell.angle_gamma   90.00
#
_symmetry.space_group_name_H-M   'P 1'
#
loop_
_entity.id
_entity.type
_entity.pdbx_description
1 polymer ?
#
loop_
_entity_poly.entity_id
_entity_poly.type
_entity_poly.pdbx_seq_one_letter_code
_entity_poly.pdbx_strand_id
1 'polypeptide(L)'
;MIDRHALRQRVLAQLHEQGFSLQDGRLRWSGSVRNKAQLRAFHQLACQHQIERARKALERHEPQLLAHIANGAEIDPARIAPRLIEVQPQTSHEQLFRYARLHWSIPVSAGYGRRLRFLIWDDGHDRLMGILGLADPVFALGSRDAWIGWTTPQRRARLGNVMDAFVLGAVPPYTHLLGGKLAALAAASNEVRHAFERRYAQRITLIANRQTGPLALITTTSALGRSSIYNRLTFQGQRLFHSAGYTRGSGDFPFINGAYHDLLQLVAEESAATAKHIHWGTGFRNRREVVLKALGLLGLPRDLIYHGIAREVFVVPLASNTQAFLRGEEQQLQHYDRPFATLAAYWKQRWALPRAQRDPRYRSFVRESWRLWNPAP
;
A
#
# COMPACT_ATOMS: atom_id res chain seq x y z
N MET A 1 32.54 10.08 -16.91
CA MET A 1 31.45 10.63 -17.72
C MET A 1 30.63 9.45 -18.24
N ILE A 2 29.34 9.39 -17.93
CA ILE A 2 28.47 8.30 -18.39
C ILE A 2 28.25 8.42 -19.90
N ASP A 3 28.48 7.34 -20.65
CA ASP A 3 28.08 7.28 -22.06
C ASP A 3 26.54 7.26 -22.16
N ARG A 4 25.97 8.40 -22.58
CA ARG A 4 24.53 8.59 -22.72
C ARG A 4 23.92 7.66 -23.76
N HIS A 5 24.63 7.35 -24.85
CA HIS A 5 24.12 6.45 -25.88
C HIS A 5 24.04 5.02 -25.34
N ALA A 6 25.10 4.54 -24.69
CA ALA A 6 25.09 3.22 -24.05
C ALA A 6 24.02 3.11 -22.95
N LEU A 7 23.87 4.13 -22.10
CA LEU A 7 22.84 4.14 -21.05
C LEU A 7 21.42 4.17 -21.65
N ARG A 8 21.19 4.96 -22.70
CA ARG A 8 19.91 4.98 -23.42
C ARG A 8 19.54 3.60 -23.96
N GLN A 9 20.46 2.91 -24.63
CA GLN A 9 20.20 1.57 -25.19
C GLN A 9 19.90 0.57 -24.08
N ARG A 10 20.64 0.61 -22.96
CA ARG A 10 20.43 -0.25 -21.80
C ARG A 10 19.05 -0.05 -21.16
N VAL A 11 18.62 1.21 -21.01
CA VAL A 11 17.28 1.53 -20.48
C VAL A 11 16.19 0.96 -21.38
N LEU A 12 16.32 1.14 -22.70
CA LEU A 12 15.34 0.61 -23.66
C LEU A 12 15.32 -0.93 -23.68
N ALA A 13 16.48 -1.58 -23.65
CA ALA A 13 16.60 -3.03 -23.56
C ALA A 13 15.92 -3.58 -22.30
N GLN A 14 16.19 -2.98 -21.14
CA GLN A 14 15.56 -3.36 -19.88
C GLN A 14 14.04 -3.19 -19.90
N LEU A 15 13.53 -2.10 -20.48
CA LEU A 15 12.09 -1.89 -20.64
C LEU A 15 11.47 -2.98 -21.54
N HIS A 16 12.16 -3.38 -22.60
CA HIS A 16 11.72 -4.44 -23.50
C HIS A 16 11.73 -5.82 -22.85
N GLU A 17 12.81 -6.20 -22.18
CA GLU A 17 12.93 -7.46 -21.38
C GLU A 17 11.83 -7.56 -20.31
N GLN A 18 11.46 -6.40 -19.78
CA GLN A 18 10.39 -6.26 -18.82
C GLN A 18 8.98 -6.45 -19.40
N GLY A 19 8.81 -6.47 -20.73
CA GLY A 19 7.51 -6.57 -21.40
C GLY A 19 6.86 -5.22 -21.74
N PHE A 20 7.64 -4.14 -21.84
CA PHE A 20 7.18 -2.87 -22.38
C PHE A 20 7.61 -2.69 -23.83
N SER A 21 6.69 -2.19 -24.65
CA SER A 21 6.97 -1.66 -25.99
C SER A 21 6.80 -0.15 -25.99
N LEU A 22 7.60 0.56 -26.77
CA LEU A 22 7.41 1.98 -27.02
C LEU A 22 6.46 2.16 -28.21
N GLN A 23 5.34 2.85 -28.00
CA GLN A 23 4.39 3.22 -29.05
C GLN A 23 3.96 4.67 -28.83
N ASP A 24 4.03 5.51 -29.87
CA ASP A 24 3.64 6.93 -29.83
C ASP A 24 4.32 7.72 -28.69
N GLY A 25 5.59 7.42 -28.41
CA GLY A 25 6.35 8.06 -27.32
C GLY A 25 5.90 7.68 -25.90
N ARG A 26 5.09 6.61 -25.76
CA ARG A 26 4.60 6.08 -24.48
C ARG A 26 4.99 4.63 -24.28
N LEU A 27 5.12 4.22 -23.02
CA LEU A 27 5.25 2.80 -22.69
C LEU A 27 3.89 2.14 -22.76
N ARG A 28 3.82 1.04 -23.51
CA ARG A 28 2.70 0.11 -23.47
C ARG A 28 3.17 -1.22 -22.93
N TRP A 29 2.47 -1.67 -21.90
CA TRP A 29 2.62 -3.03 -21.41
C TRP A 29 2.06 -3.99 -22.47
N SER A 30 2.92 -4.88 -22.99
CA SER A 30 2.53 -5.86 -24.02
C SER A 30 1.85 -7.11 -23.43
N GLY A 31 1.93 -7.31 -22.12
CA GLY A 31 1.26 -8.42 -21.44
C GLY A 31 -0.25 -8.18 -21.28
N SER A 32 -1.02 -9.26 -21.20
CA SER A 32 -2.43 -9.15 -20.80
C SER A 32 -2.51 -8.78 -19.32
N VAL A 33 -3.32 -7.78 -18.95
CA VAL A 33 -3.66 -7.45 -17.54
C VAL A 33 -4.28 -8.66 -16.81
N ARG A 34 -4.76 -9.68 -17.55
CA ARG A 34 -5.24 -10.95 -17.00
C ARG A 34 -4.12 -11.85 -16.48
N ASN A 35 -2.87 -11.68 -16.93
CA ASN A 35 -1.74 -12.46 -16.46
C ASN A 35 -1.06 -11.83 -15.24
N LYS A 36 -1.70 -11.99 -14.08
CA LYS A 36 -1.19 -11.52 -12.78
C LYS A 36 0.19 -12.09 -12.42
N ALA A 37 0.59 -13.22 -13.00
CA ALA A 37 1.89 -13.83 -12.73
C ALA A 37 3.04 -13.00 -13.33
N GLN A 38 2.90 -12.49 -14.55
CA GLN A 38 3.92 -11.63 -15.19
C GLN A 38 4.14 -10.34 -14.39
N LEU A 39 3.07 -9.70 -13.92
CA LEU A 39 3.18 -8.51 -13.06
C LEU A 39 3.85 -8.79 -11.70
N ARG A 40 3.72 -10.02 -11.16
CA ARG A 40 4.43 -10.41 -9.93
C ARG A 40 5.91 -10.66 -10.20
N ALA A 41 6.23 -11.40 -11.26
CA ALA A 41 7.62 -11.64 -11.68
C ALA A 41 8.35 -10.31 -11.90
N PHE A 42 7.67 -9.35 -12.52
CA PHE A 42 8.16 -8.00 -12.73
C PHE A 42 8.60 -7.30 -11.42
N HIS A 43 7.83 -7.48 -10.34
CA HIS A 43 8.10 -6.86 -9.04
C HIS A 43 9.09 -7.67 -8.17
N GLN A 44 9.46 -8.89 -8.58
CA GLN A 44 10.27 -9.80 -7.79
C GLN A 44 11.63 -9.21 -7.40
N LEU A 45 12.35 -8.61 -8.36
CA LEU A 45 13.65 -7.97 -8.08
C LEU A 45 13.52 -6.83 -7.06
N ALA A 46 12.48 -6.01 -7.19
CA ALA A 46 12.22 -4.92 -6.25
C ALA A 46 11.86 -5.44 -4.84
N CYS A 47 11.10 -6.54 -4.74
CA CYS A 47 10.80 -7.21 -3.47
C CYS A 47 12.08 -7.81 -2.86
N GLN A 48 12.91 -8.51 -3.62
CA GLN A 48 14.20 -9.06 -3.16
C GLN A 48 15.11 -7.96 -2.63
N HIS A 49 15.23 -6.83 -3.34
CA HIS A 49 16.00 -5.70 -2.87
C HIS A 49 15.43 -5.10 -1.57
N GLN A 50 14.11 -5.11 -1.36
CA GLN A 50 13.52 -4.72 -0.07
C GLN A 50 13.84 -5.71 1.07
N ILE A 51 13.84 -7.01 0.78
CA ILE A 51 14.21 -8.07 1.72
C ILE A 51 15.68 -7.89 2.13
N GLU A 52 16.60 -7.78 1.18
CA GLU A 52 18.03 -7.61 1.46
C GLU A 52 18.32 -6.32 2.23
N ARG A 53 17.66 -5.21 1.89
CA ARG A 53 17.79 -3.97 2.67
C ARG A 53 17.29 -4.08 4.11
N ALA A 54 16.33 -4.98 4.37
CA ALA A 54 15.78 -5.18 5.71
C ALA A 54 16.60 -6.17 6.54
N ARG A 55 17.45 -6.98 5.91
CA ARG A 55 18.24 -8.06 6.50
C ARG A 55 18.98 -7.66 7.77
N LYS A 56 19.84 -6.62 7.69
CA LYS A 56 20.62 -6.10 8.83
C LYS A 56 19.77 -5.79 10.07
N ALA A 57 18.51 -5.39 9.87
CA ALA A 57 17.63 -4.98 10.96
C ALA A 57 16.71 -6.10 11.48
N LEU A 58 16.44 -7.15 10.69
CA LEU A 58 15.39 -8.14 10.99
C LEU A 58 15.87 -9.59 11.01
N GLU A 59 16.95 -9.95 10.30
CA GLU A 59 17.40 -11.34 10.15
C GLU A 59 17.64 -12.01 11.49
N ARG A 60 18.38 -11.36 12.39
CA ARG A 60 18.64 -11.87 13.74
C ARG A 60 17.38 -12.06 14.61
N HIS A 61 16.27 -11.41 14.27
CA HIS A 61 15.00 -11.54 15.00
C HIS A 61 14.02 -12.47 14.27
N GLU A 62 14.33 -12.93 13.06
CA GLU A 62 13.43 -13.72 12.24
C GLU A 62 12.83 -14.94 12.96
N PRO A 63 13.59 -15.74 13.75
CA PRO A 63 13.00 -16.87 14.48
C PRO A 63 11.84 -16.46 15.40
N GLN A 64 11.98 -15.34 16.11
CA GLN A 64 10.93 -14.80 16.99
C GLN A 64 9.75 -14.24 16.19
N LEU A 65 10.03 -13.55 15.07
CA LEU A 65 9.00 -12.99 14.21
C LEU A 65 8.17 -14.09 13.52
N LEU A 66 8.83 -15.15 13.06
CA LEU A 66 8.22 -16.33 12.46
C LEU A 66 7.38 -17.11 13.47
N ALA A 67 7.72 -17.08 14.76
CA ALA A 67 6.93 -17.69 15.83
C ALA A 67 5.51 -17.10 15.92
N HIS A 68 5.30 -15.87 15.44
CA HIS A 68 3.97 -15.24 15.38
C HIS A 68 3.16 -15.59 14.12
N ILE A 69 3.76 -16.27 13.13
CA ILE A 69 3.06 -16.81 11.98
C ILE A 69 2.56 -18.22 12.32
N ALA A 70 1.25 -18.46 12.25
CA ALA A 70 0.70 -19.75 12.64
C ALA A 70 1.06 -20.86 11.65
N ASN A 71 1.25 -22.09 12.14
CA ASN A 71 1.04 -23.24 11.26
C ASN A 71 -0.46 -23.42 11.04
N GLY A 72 -0.82 -23.88 9.85
CA GLY A 72 -2.20 -24.17 9.48
C GLY A 72 -2.91 -25.13 10.43
N ALA A 73 -2.20 -26.17 10.86
CA ALA A 73 -2.69 -27.20 11.76
C ALA A 73 -2.98 -26.69 13.18
N GLU A 74 -2.42 -25.55 13.59
CA GLU A 74 -2.66 -24.94 14.90
C GLU A 74 -4.01 -24.19 14.96
N ILE A 75 -4.62 -23.89 13.82
CA ILE A 75 -5.79 -23.02 13.76
C ILE A 75 -7.08 -23.82 13.86
N ASP A 76 -7.80 -23.57 14.95
CA ASP A 76 -9.23 -23.86 15.07
C ASP A 76 -10.04 -22.62 14.66
N PRO A 77 -10.73 -22.64 13.50
CA PRO A 77 -11.56 -21.52 13.04
C PRO A 77 -12.60 -21.05 14.06
N ALA A 78 -13.14 -21.96 14.89
CA ALA A 78 -14.13 -21.64 15.90
C ALA A 78 -13.55 -20.81 17.05
N ARG A 79 -12.24 -20.91 17.32
CA ARG A 79 -11.54 -20.17 18.38
C ARG A 79 -10.96 -18.83 17.94
N ILE A 80 -10.92 -18.53 16.65
CA ILE A 80 -10.37 -17.28 16.12
C ILE A 80 -11.04 -16.07 16.80
N ALA A 81 -10.24 -15.19 17.41
CA ALA A 81 -10.69 -14.00 18.14
C ALA A 81 -9.86 -12.78 17.73
N PRO A 82 -10.27 -12.05 16.67
CA PRO A 82 -9.45 -10.97 16.15
C PRO A 82 -9.46 -9.72 17.02
N ARG A 83 -8.29 -9.12 17.24
CA ARG A 83 -8.09 -7.81 17.88
C ARG A 83 -7.19 -6.92 17.03
N LEU A 84 -7.44 -5.62 17.04
CA LEU A 84 -6.61 -4.64 16.35
C LEU A 84 -5.59 -4.03 17.32
N ILE A 85 -4.30 -4.11 16.97
CA ILE A 85 -3.20 -3.60 17.80
C ILE A 85 -2.53 -2.45 17.06
N GLU A 86 -2.57 -1.23 17.61
CA GLU A 86 -1.78 -0.12 17.06
C GLU A 86 -0.29 -0.37 17.31
N VAL A 87 0.49 -0.33 16.23
CA VAL A 87 1.94 -0.55 16.23
C VAL A 87 2.66 0.72 16.68
N GLN A 88 3.33 0.63 17.82
CA GLN A 88 4.18 1.71 18.33
C GLN A 88 5.61 1.61 17.76
N PRO A 89 6.30 2.75 17.57
CA PRO A 89 7.70 2.76 17.15
C PRO A 89 8.60 2.00 18.13
N GLN A 90 9.69 1.43 17.62
CA GLN A 90 10.75 0.75 18.40
C GLN A 90 10.26 -0.46 19.21
N THR A 91 9.17 -1.11 18.78
CA THR A 91 8.62 -2.31 19.42
C THR A 91 8.81 -3.58 18.59
N SER A 92 8.64 -4.75 19.21
CA SER A 92 8.56 -6.03 18.50
C SER A 92 7.42 -6.05 17.47
N HIS A 93 6.29 -5.41 17.77
CA HIS A 93 5.18 -5.25 16.82
C HIS A 93 5.57 -4.45 15.57
N GLU A 94 6.45 -3.45 15.70
CA GLU A 94 6.98 -2.74 14.53
C GLU A 94 7.86 -3.64 13.67
N GLN A 95 8.71 -4.45 14.30
CA GLN A 95 9.56 -5.42 13.58
C GLN A 95 8.69 -6.46 12.86
N LEU A 96 7.65 -6.98 13.52
CA LEU A 96 6.69 -7.91 12.95
C LEU A 96 5.90 -7.32 11.79
N PHE A 97 5.41 -6.07 11.94
CA PHE A 97 4.74 -5.36 10.84
C PHE A 97 5.67 -5.22 9.63
N ARG A 98 6.94 -4.85 9.86
CA ARG A 98 7.95 -4.67 8.81
C ARG A 98 8.27 -6.00 8.13
N TYR A 99 8.43 -7.07 8.90
CA TYR A 99 8.69 -8.42 8.43
C TYR A 99 7.54 -8.94 7.56
N ALA A 100 6.31 -8.94 8.09
CA ALA A 100 5.13 -9.41 7.38
C ALA A 100 4.96 -8.69 6.03
N ARG A 101 5.21 -7.37 5.98
CA ARG A 101 5.13 -6.58 4.75
C ARG A 101 6.09 -7.04 3.64
N LEU A 102 7.22 -7.66 3.97
CA LEU A 102 8.20 -8.14 2.98
C LEU A 102 7.67 -9.29 2.13
N HIS A 103 6.60 -9.98 2.58
CA HIS A 103 5.96 -11.07 1.84
C HIS A 103 4.96 -10.62 0.77
N TRP A 104 4.71 -9.31 0.63
CA TRP A 104 3.81 -8.81 -0.41
C TRP A 104 4.47 -8.89 -1.78
N SER A 105 3.72 -9.37 -2.79
CA SER A 105 4.23 -9.50 -4.16
C SER A 105 4.43 -8.17 -4.91
N ILE A 106 4.08 -7.04 -4.28
CA ILE A 106 4.36 -5.70 -4.82
C ILE A 106 5.11 -4.94 -3.74
N PRO A 107 6.26 -4.31 -4.07
CA PRO A 107 7.07 -3.60 -3.11
C PRO A 107 6.26 -2.48 -2.47
N VAL A 108 6.16 -2.52 -1.15
CA VAL A 108 5.41 -1.53 -0.38
C VAL A 108 6.40 -0.48 0.13
N SER A 109 6.20 0.77 -0.25
CA SER A 109 7.01 1.87 0.28
C SER A 109 6.67 2.11 1.75
N ALA A 110 7.68 2.46 2.56
CA ALA A 110 7.44 2.96 3.92
C ALA A 110 6.66 4.29 3.91
N GLY A 111 6.71 5.02 2.79
CA GLY A 111 6.14 6.35 2.58
C GLY A 111 6.67 7.42 3.54
N TYR A 112 6.17 8.66 3.42
CA TYR A 112 6.56 9.82 4.24
C TYR A 112 5.34 10.49 4.89
N GLY A 113 5.56 11.28 5.95
CA GLY A 113 4.49 12.00 6.65
C GLY A 113 3.72 11.14 7.66
N ARG A 114 2.40 11.29 7.74
CA ARG A 114 1.52 10.58 8.69
C ARG A 114 1.55 9.07 8.46
N ARG A 115 1.62 8.30 9.54
CA ARG A 115 1.75 6.84 9.56
C ARG A 115 0.96 6.24 10.72
N LEU A 116 -0.05 5.45 10.38
CA LEU A 116 -0.69 4.51 11.30
C LEU A 116 -0.41 3.10 10.82
N ARG A 117 -0.15 2.21 11.76
CA ARG A 117 0.18 0.82 11.49
C ARG A 117 -0.55 -0.02 12.51
N PHE A 118 -1.15 -1.10 12.06
CA PHE A 118 -1.89 -2.02 12.90
C PHE A 118 -1.53 -3.45 12.58
N LEU A 119 -1.43 -4.27 13.62
CA LEU A 119 -1.51 -5.72 13.52
C LEU A 119 -2.95 -6.14 13.76
N ILE A 120 -3.41 -7.12 13.00
CA ILE A 120 -4.64 -7.86 13.27
C ILE A 120 -4.19 -9.14 13.93
N TRP A 121 -4.47 -9.27 15.22
CA TRP A 121 -4.01 -10.36 16.07
C TRP A 121 -5.14 -11.34 16.34
N ASP A 122 -4.85 -12.63 16.36
CA ASP A 122 -5.76 -13.66 16.82
C ASP A 122 -5.46 -13.97 18.29
N ASP A 123 -6.24 -13.42 19.22
CA ASP A 123 -6.09 -13.71 20.64
C ASP A 123 -6.41 -15.19 20.95
N GLY A 124 -7.14 -15.91 20.09
CA GLY A 124 -7.50 -17.31 20.29
C GLY A 124 -6.34 -18.30 20.09
N HIS A 125 -5.30 -17.88 19.35
CA HIS A 125 -4.13 -18.69 19.02
C HIS A 125 -2.80 -17.98 19.32
N ASP A 126 -2.85 -16.70 19.70
CA ASP A 126 -1.70 -15.82 19.87
C ASP A 126 -0.83 -15.72 18.59
N ARG A 127 -1.48 -15.36 17.48
CA ARG A 127 -0.86 -15.33 16.14
C ARG A 127 -1.26 -14.10 15.33
N LEU A 128 -0.37 -13.69 14.43
CA LEU A 128 -0.64 -12.63 13.47
C LEU A 128 -1.63 -13.12 12.40
N MET A 129 -2.72 -12.38 12.20
CA MET A 129 -3.69 -12.62 11.12
C MET A 129 -3.48 -11.74 9.90
N GLY A 130 -2.96 -10.54 10.09
CA GLY A 130 -2.83 -9.56 9.01
C GLY A 130 -2.27 -8.23 9.48
N ILE A 131 -2.07 -7.33 8.53
CA ILE A 131 -1.54 -5.99 8.77
C ILE A 131 -2.35 -4.95 8.02
N LEU A 132 -2.41 -3.75 8.60
CA LEU A 132 -2.98 -2.55 7.99
C LEU A 132 -2.02 -1.37 8.20
N GLY A 133 -1.61 -0.73 7.12
CA GLY A 133 -0.79 0.48 7.16
C GLY A 133 -1.47 1.62 6.42
N LEU A 134 -1.61 2.76 7.10
CA LEU A 134 -2.10 4.01 6.54
C LEU A 134 -0.98 5.04 6.41
N ALA A 135 -1.04 5.80 5.33
CA ALA A 135 -0.08 6.81 4.90
C ALA A 135 -0.76 8.15 4.64
N ASP A 136 0.03 9.21 4.57
CA ASP A 136 -0.39 10.39 3.82
C ASP A 136 -0.82 10.04 2.39
N PRO A 137 -1.92 10.64 1.91
CA PRO A 137 -2.51 10.27 0.63
C PRO A 137 -1.71 10.82 -0.56
N VAL A 138 -1.79 10.14 -1.70
CA VAL A 138 -1.25 10.65 -2.96
C VAL A 138 -1.89 12.00 -3.27
N PHE A 139 -1.08 13.05 -3.44
CA PHE A 139 -1.59 14.40 -3.62
C PHE A 139 -2.54 14.51 -4.82
N ALA A 140 -2.13 14.04 -5.99
CA ALA A 140 -2.95 14.09 -7.21
C ALA A 140 -3.42 12.68 -7.61
N LEU A 141 -4.64 12.31 -7.22
CA LEU A 141 -5.28 11.05 -7.59
C LEU A 141 -6.63 11.38 -8.23
N GLY A 142 -6.63 11.54 -9.55
CA GLY A 142 -7.79 12.06 -10.29
C GLY A 142 -9.08 11.29 -10.06
N SER A 143 -9.02 9.96 -9.96
CA SER A 143 -10.17 9.09 -9.66
C SER A 143 -10.84 9.43 -8.32
N ARG A 144 -10.04 9.63 -7.26
CA ARG A 144 -10.54 10.07 -5.95
C ARG A 144 -11.10 11.47 -6.04
N ASP A 145 -10.35 12.40 -6.64
CA ASP A 145 -10.75 13.81 -6.73
C ASP A 145 -12.09 13.94 -7.46
N ALA A 146 -12.29 13.20 -8.55
CA ALA A 146 -13.55 13.12 -9.29
C ALA A 146 -14.68 12.48 -8.46
N TRP A 147 -14.41 11.39 -7.73
CA TRP A 147 -15.40 10.78 -6.86
C TRP A 147 -15.87 11.72 -5.74
N ILE A 148 -14.97 12.52 -5.17
CA ILE A 148 -15.34 13.51 -4.15
C ILE A 148 -16.09 14.70 -4.79
N GLY A 149 -15.70 15.09 -6.01
CA GLY A 149 -16.12 16.33 -6.65
C GLY A 149 -15.20 17.51 -6.31
N TRP A 150 -13.89 17.25 -6.16
CA TRP A 150 -12.92 18.26 -5.78
C TRP A 150 -12.39 19.09 -6.94
N THR A 151 -12.34 20.41 -6.70
CA THR A 151 -11.44 21.33 -7.39
C THR A 151 -10.02 21.27 -6.79
N THR A 152 -9.03 21.80 -7.49
CA THR A 152 -7.64 21.89 -6.98
C THR A 152 -7.53 22.64 -5.65
N PRO A 153 -8.20 23.80 -5.43
CA PRO A 153 -8.22 24.46 -4.13
C PRO A 153 -8.84 23.61 -3.02
N GLN A 154 -10.01 23.00 -3.26
CA GLN A 154 -10.67 22.14 -2.26
C GLN A 154 -9.80 20.95 -1.87
N ARG A 155 -9.16 20.30 -2.84
CA ARG A 155 -8.19 19.23 -2.56
C ARG A 155 -7.07 19.71 -1.66
N ARG A 156 -6.41 20.84 -1.99
CA ARG A 156 -5.35 21.41 -1.14
C ARG A 156 -5.87 21.68 0.27
N ALA A 157 -7.11 22.16 0.39
CA ALA A 157 -7.74 22.45 1.66
C ALA A 157 -8.10 21.19 2.48
N ARG A 158 -8.56 20.10 1.85
CA ARG A 158 -9.22 18.99 2.56
C ARG A 158 -8.48 17.64 2.46
N LEU A 159 -7.36 17.57 1.75
CA LEU A 159 -6.53 16.35 1.66
C LEU A 159 -6.01 15.88 3.03
N GLY A 160 -5.87 16.79 4.00
CA GLY A 160 -5.51 16.45 5.38
C GLY A 160 -6.54 15.55 6.07
N ASN A 161 -7.77 15.44 5.57
CA ASN A 161 -8.82 14.57 6.11
C ASN A 161 -8.83 13.18 5.45
N VAL A 162 -7.82 12.86 4.64
CA VAL A 162 -7.71 11.61 3.89
C VAL A 162 -6.41 10.89 4.24
N MET A 163 -6.44 9.56 4.26
CA MET A 163 -5.26 8.70 4.30
C MET A 163 -5.32 7.62 3.23
N ASP A 164 -4.16 7.12 2.80
CA ASP A 164 -4.08 5.98 1.89
C ASP A 164 -3.67 4.71 2.65
N ALA A 165 -4.47 3.65 2.53
CA ALA A 165 -4.07 2.32 2.94
C ALA A 165 -3.05 1.76 1.94
N PHE A 166 -1.78 1.89 2.31
CA PHE A 166 -0.63 1.51 1.48
C PHE A 166 -0.29 0.02 1.60
N VAL A 167 -0.70 -0.61 2.70
CA VAL A 167 -0.70 -2.07 2.87
C VAL A 167 -1.93 -2.47 3.65
N LEU A 168 -2.59 -3.51 3.17
CA LEU A 168 -3.79 -4.07 3.78
C LEU A 168 -3.92 -5.51 3.31
N GLY A 169 -3.92 -6.46 4.24
CA GLY A 169 -4.15 -7.85 3.92
C GLY A 169 -3.84 -8.80 5.06
N ALA A 170 -4.21 -10.05 4.86
CA ALA A 170 -3.93 -11.13 5.80
C ALA A 170 -2.57 -11.78 5.51
N VAL A 171 -2.03 -12.41 6.54
CA VAL A 171 -0.92 -13.36 6.44
C VAL A 171 -1.48 -14.79 6.48
N PRO A 172 -0.79 -15.78 5.89
CA PRO A 172 -1.16 -17.17 6.04
C PRO A 172 -1.11 -17.62 7.50
N PRO A 173 -1.91 -18.62 7.89
CA PRO A 173 -2.88 -19.35 7.07
C PRO A 173 -4.20 -18.58 6.86
N TYR A 174 -4.40 -17.45 7.53
CA TYR A 174 -5.64 -16.67 7.51
C TYR A 174 -6.02 -16.11 6.14
N THR A 175 -5.06 -15.99 5.21
CA THR A 175 -5.34 -15.70 3.79
C THR A 175 -6.33 -16.69 3.18
N HIS A 176 -6.21 -17.99 3.50
CA HIS A 176 -7.11 -19.05 3.03
C HIS A 176 -8.49 -18.99 3.71
N LEU A 177 -8.57 -18.34 4.88
CA LEU A 177 -9.81 -18.08 5.62
C LEU A 177 -10.43 -16.71 5.28
N LEU A 178 -10.05 -16.11 4.15
CA LEU A 178 -10.52 -14.79 3.70
C LEU A 178 -10.18 -13.65 4.68
N GLY A 179 -9.10 -13.77 5.45
CA GLY A 179 -8.63 -12.73 6.38
C GLY A 179 -8.32 -11.39 5.71
N GLY A 180 -8.05 -11.38 4.39
CA GLY A 180 -7.92 -10.12 3.64
C GLY A 180 -9.16 -9.23 3.74
N LYS A 181 -10.36 -9.82 3.84
CA LYS A 181 -11.59 -9.08 4.09
C LYS A 181 -11.64 -8.50 5.49
N LEU A 182 -11.16 -9.22 6.50
CA LEU A 182 -11.05 -8.71 7.86
C LEU A 182 -10.12 -7.49 7.91
N ALA A 183 -8.98 -7.54 7.22
CA ALA A 183 -8.09 -6.40 7.10
C ALA A 183 -8.73 -5.21 6.38
N ALA A 184 -9.58 -5.47 5.38
CA ALA A 184 -10.36 -4.44 4.71
C ALA A 184 -11.41 -3.81 5.63
N LEU A 185 -12.13 -4.64 6.41
CA LEU A 185 -13.05 -4.14 7.43
C LEU A 185 -12.33 -3.31 8.49
N ALA A 186 -11.14 -3.76 8.94
CA ALA A 186 -10.34 -3.05 9.94
C ALA A 186 -10.07 -1.59 9.54
N ALA A 187 -9.82 -1.31 8.26
CA ALA A 187 -9.62 0.04 7.77
C ALA A 187 -10.85 0.95 8.01
N ALA A 188 -12.06 0.41 7.99
CA ALA A 188 -13.30 1.14 8.21
C ALA A 188 -13.77 1.17 9.68
N SER A 189 -12.91 0.74 10.62
CA SER A 189 -13.25 0.62 12.04
C SER A 189 -13.12 1.93 12.83
N ASN A 190 -13.83 2.01 13.95
CA ASN A 190 -13.71 3.09 14.91
C ASN A 190 -12.29 3.25 15.43
N GLU A 191 -11.60 2.14 15.70
CA GLU A 191 -10.27 2.08 16.28
C GLU A 191 -9.24 2.77 15.37
N VAL A 192 -9.35 2.57 14.05
CA VAL A 192 -8.51 3.27 13.08
C VAL A 192 -8.79 4.77 13.07
N ARG A 193 -10.07 5.16 13.11
CA ARG A 193 -10.47 6.57 13.17
C ARG A 193 -9.97 7.23 14.47
N HIS A 194 -10.18 6.61 15.63
CA HIS A 194 -9.73 7.11 16.93
C HIS A 194 -8.20 7.22 17.01
N ALA A 195 -7.46 6.25 16.47
CA ALA A 195 -6.01 6.31 16.39
C ALA A 195 -5.52 7.50 15.55
N PHE A 196 -6.20 7.78 14.43
CA PHE A 196 -5.93 8.98 13.64
C PHE A 196 -6.23 10.25 14.42
N GLU A 197 -7.41 10.36 15.02
CA GLU A 197 -7.84 11.55 15.76
C GLU A 197 -6.84 11.87 16.87
N ARG A 198 -6.46 10.87 17.67
CA ARG A 198 -5.48 10.99 18.74
C ARG A 198 -4.12 11.52 18.27
N ARG A 199 -3.60 11.03 17.14
CA ARG A 199 -2.25 11.40 16.67
C ARG A 199 -2.24 12.65 15.81
N TYR A 200 -3.30 12.90 15.06
CA TYR A 200 -3.26 13.83 13.94
C TYR A 200 -4.39 14.83 13.89
N ALA A 201 -5.52 14.66 14.59
CA ALA A 201 -6.54 15.70 14.59
C ALA A 201 -6.13 16.86 15.52
N GLN A 202 -6.66 18.05 15.23
CA GLN A 202 -6.46 19.27 16.02
C GLN A 202 -4.99 19.71 16.18
N ARG A 203 -4.09 19.29 15.29
CA ARG A 203 -2.67 19.69 15.25
C ARG A 203 -2.45 20.83 14.27
N ILE A 204 -1.49 21.70 14.55
CA ILE A 204 -1.11 22.78 13.62
C ILE A 204 -0.08 22.24 12.61
N THR A 205 -0.37 22.34 11.31
CA THR A 205 0.56 21.89 10.27
C THR A 205 1.69 22.91 10.05
N LEU A 206 2.93 22.43 9.90
CA LEU A 206 4.09 23.30 9.67
C LEU A 206 4.00 24.15 8.40
N ILE A 207 3.50 23.58 7.29
CA ILE A 207 3.53 24.25 5.98
C ILE A 207 2.40 25.28 5.83
N ALA A 208 1.17 24.90 6.21
CA ALA A 208 -0.01 25.72 5.98
C ALA A 208 -0.49 26.46 7.24
N ASN A 209 0.24 26.32 8.36
CA ASN A 209 -0.07 26.89 9.68
C ASN A 209 -1.57 26.81 10.05
N ARG A 210 -2.17 25.63 9.85
CA ARG A 210 -3.60 25.41 10.05
C ARG A 210 -3.84 24.19 10.91
N GLN A 211 -4.98 24.20 11.59
CA GLN A 211 -5.44 23.06 12.37
C GLN A 211 -5.91 21.92 11.46
N THR A 212 -5.47 20.70 11.76
CA THR A 212 -5.89 19.48 11.06
C THR A 212 -7.27 19.03 11.52
N GLY A 213 -8.07 18.54 10.58
CA GLY A 213 -9.40 17.99 10.88
C GLY A 213 -9.43 16.47 11.09
N PRO A 214 -10.63 15.90 11.32
CA PRO A 214 -10.83 14.46 11.52
C PRO A 214 -10.56 13.63 10.24
N LEU A 215 -10.41 12.31 10.40
CA LEU A 215 -10.32 11.39 9.26
C LEU A 215 -11.71 11.18 8.65
N ALA A 216 -11.90 11.58 7.41
CA ALA A 216 -13.16 11.42 6.68
C ALA A 216 -13.13 10.24 5.71
N LEU A 217 -11.98 9.98 5.10
CA LEU A 217 -11.86 9.03 4.00
C LEU A 217 -10.54 8.26 4.04
N ILE A 218 -10.61 6.97 3.80
CA ILE A 218 -9.44 6.16 3.44
C ILE A 218 -9.51 5.82 1.96
N THR A 219 -8.39 5.90 1.25
CA THR A 219 -8.30 5.36 -0.11
C THR A 219 -7.32 4.21 -0.19
N THR A 220 -7.48 3.34 -1.18
CA THR A 220 -6.49 2.32 -1.49
C THR A 220 -6.48 2.05 -2.97
N THR A 221 -5.37 1.50 -3.47
CA THR A 221 -5.29 1.04 -4.85
C THR A 221 -5.13 -0.46 -4.87
N SER A 222 -5.79 -1.08 -5.84
CA SER A 222 -5.61 -2.50 -6.08
C SER A 222 -4.19 -2.81 -6.56
N ALA A 223 -3.65 -3.97 -6.16
CA ALA A 223 -2.30 -4.38 -6.51
C ALA A 223 -2.16 -4.73 -8.01
N LEU A 224 -3.07 -5.56 -8.53
CA LEU A 224 -2.99 -6.20 -9.85
C LEU A 224 -4.34 -6.09 -10.59
N GLY A 225 -4.83 -4.86 -10.78
CA GLY A 225 -6.17 -4.62 -11.31
C GLY A 225 -7.27 -5.06 -10.33
N ARG A 226 -8.42 -5.55 -10.81
CA ARG A 226 -9.59 -5.84 -9.97
C ARG A 226 -9.27 -6.71 -8.72
N SER A 227 -9.63 -6.19 -7.54
CA SER A 227 -9.36 -6.82 -6.23
C SER A 227 -10.59 -7.56 -5.66
N SER A 228 -10.50 -8.87 -5.43
CA SER A 228 -11.59 -9.64 -4.81
C SER A 228 -11.81 -9.33 -3.33
N ILE A 229 -10.86 -8.65 -2.68
CA ILE A 229 -10.95 -8.25 -1.27
C ILE A 229 -11.94 -7.08 -1.12
N TYR A 230 -11.83 -6.07 -1.98
CA TYR A 230 -12.59 -4.82 -1.88
C TYR A 230 -13.92 -4.89 -2.63
N ASN A 231 -13.95 -5.64 -3.74
CA ASN A 231 -15.15 -5.75 -4.55
C ASN A 231 -16.31 -6.39 -3.77
N ARG A 232 -17.43 -5.66 -3.69
CA ARG A 232 -18.66 -6.09 -2.99
C ARG A 232 -18.43 -6.41 -1.51
N LEU A 233 -17.42 -5.79 -0.87
CA LEU A 233 -17.28 -5.89 0.57
C LEU A 233 -18.41 -5.11 1.24
N THR A 234 -19.30 -5.83 1.91
CA THR A 234 -20.42 -5.26 2.63
C THR A 234 -20.37 -5.61 4.11
N PHE A 235 -20.95 -4.74 4.92
CA PHE A 235 -21.24 -4.96 6.33
C PHE A 235 -22.69 -4.49 6.56
N GLN A 236 -23.53 -5.39 7.08
CA GLN A 236 -24.97 -5.12 7.31
C GLN A 236 -25.68 -4.50 6.08
N GLY A 237 -25.41 -5.04 4.88
CA GLY A 237 -26.02 -4.56 3.63
C GLY A 237 -25.38 -3.30 3.03
N GLN A 238 -24.60 -2.53 3.81
CA GLN A 238 -23.89 -1.36 3.31
C GLN A 238 -22.56 -1.74 2.68
N ARG A 239 -22.23 -1.13 1.54
CA ARG A 239 -20.92 -1.27 0.89
C ARG A 239 -19.88 -0.41 1.62
N LEU A 240 -18.71 -0.98 1.89
CA LEU A 240 -17.63 -0.26 2.57
C LEU A 240 -16.61 0.33 1.60
N PHE A 241 -16.29 -0.41 0.53
CA PHE A 241 -15.32 0.01 -0.48
C PHE A 241 -16.06 0.35 -1.77
N HIS A 242 -15.92 1.60 -2.21
CA HIS A 242 -16.51 2.11 -3.44
C HIS A 242 -15.42 2.25 -4.49
N SER A 243 -15.68 1.75 -5.70
CA SER A 243 -14.77 1.98 -6.82
C SER A 243 -14.87 3.45 -7.24
N ALA A 244 -13.73 4.13 -7.32
CA ALA A 244 -13.62 5.51 -7.80
C ALA A 244 -13.06 5.58 -9.24
N GLY A 245 -12.90 4.44 -9.91
CA GLY A 245 -12.32 4.32 -11.24
C GLY A 245 -10.87 3.80 -11.21
N TYR A 246 -10.11 4.11 -12.26
CA TYR A 246 -8.78 3.54 -12.47
C TYR A 246 -7.71 4.62 -12.64
N THR A 247 -6.52 4.37 -12.12
CA THR A 247 -5.33 5.18 -12.42
C THR A 247 -4.90 4.99 -13.87
N ARG A 248 -4.21 5.98 -14.45
CA ARG A 248 -3.57 5.83 -15.78
C ARG A 248 -2.32 4.94 -15.80
N GLY A 249 -1.84 4.47 -14.63
CA GLY A 249 -0.60 3.70 -14.53
C GLY A 249 0.62 4.57 -14.84
N SER A 250 1.01 5.40 -13.88
CA SER A 250 2.20 6.24 -13.99
C SER A 250 3.11 6.04 -12.78
N GLY A 251 4.41 5.90 -13.01
CA GLY A 251 5.36 5.60 -11.95
C GLY A 251 6.77 5.41 -12.48
N ASP A 252 7.74 5.43 -11.58
CA ASP A 252 9.16 5.27 -11.85
C ASP A 252 9.62 3.80 -11.83
N PHE A 253 8.77 2.86 -11.40
CA PHE A 253 9.19 1.48 -11.18
C PHE A 253 9.83 0.77 -12.39
N PRO A 254 9.44 1.00 -13.66
CA PRO A 254 10.10 0.35 -14.80
C PRO A 254 11.59 0.67 -14.91
N PHE A 255 12.00 1.80 -14.34
CA PHE A 255 13.36 2.33 -14.40
C PHE A 255 14.22 1.96 -13.17
N ILE A 256 13.66 1.23 -12.20
CA ILE A 256 14.34 0.94 -10.92
C ILE A 256 15.19 -0.34 -11.00
N ASN A 257 14.90 -1.23 -11.94
CA ASN A 257 15.55 -2.52 -12.07
C ASN A 257 16.90 -2.41 -12.80
N GLY A 258 17.96 -2.04 -12.08
CA GLY A 258 19.35 -2.11 -12.55
C GLY A 258 19.92 -0.83 -13.18
N ALA A 259 19.14 -0.04 -13.92
CA ALA A 259 19.65 1.22 -14.50
C ALA A 259 19.59 2.43 -13.55
N TYR A 260 18.84 2.36 -12.44
CA TYR A 260 18.55 3.55 -11.62
C TYR A 260 19.79 4.25 -11.06
N HIS A 261 20.82 3.49 -10.68
CA HIS A 261 22.07 4.06 -10.16
C HIS A 261 22.73 4.98 -11.21
N ASP A 262 22.84 4.50 -12.44
CA ASP A 262 23.43 5.25 -13.55
C ASP A 262 22.55 6.44 -13.97
N LEU A 263 21.21 6.28 -13.93
CA LEU A 263 20.28 7.40 -14.13
C LEU A 263 20.48 8.50 -13.06
N LEU A 264 20.67 8.10 -11.80
CA LEU A 264 20.89 9.03 -10.70
C LEU A 264 22.22 9.75 -10.86
N GLN A 265 23.29 9.03 -11.20
CA GLN A 265 24.61 9.61 -11.42
C GLN A 265 24.59 10.61 -12.58
N LEU A 266 23.99 10.26 -13.72
CA LEU A 266 23.84 11.16 -14.88
C LEU A 266 23.14 12.47 -14.48
N VAL A 267 22.02 12.36 -13.76
CA VAL A 267 21.25 13.54 -13.35
C VAL A 267 22.00 14.36 -12.31
N ALA A 268 22.76 13.74 -11.40
CA ALA A 268 23.58 14.45 -10.42
C ALA A 268 24.74 15.22 -11.05
N GLU A 269 25.34 14.69 -12.13
CA GLU A 269 26.42 15.34 -12.88
C GLU A 269 25.91 16.49 -13.77
N GLU A 270 24.70 16.39 -14.33
CA GLU A 270 24.25 17.27 -15.41
C GLU A 270 22.96 18.06 -15.13
N SER A 271 22.36 17.92 -13.95
CA SER A 271 21.11 18.61 -13.61
C SER A 271 21.04 19.00 -12.13
N ALA A 272 20.51 20.19 -11.87
CA ALA A 272 20.25 20.63 -10.50
C ALA A 272 19.01 19.94 -9.94
N ALA A 273 19.02 19.59 -8.65
CA ALA A 273 17.82 19.15 -7.94
C ALA A 273 16.76 20.27 -7.93
N THR A 274 15.49 19.89 -8.07
CA THR A 274 14.39 20.83 -7.82
C THR A 274 14.34 21.08 -6.33
N ALA A 275 14.39 22.36 -5.93
CA ALA A 275 14.49 22.76 -4.53
C ALA A 275 13.46 22.02 -3.66
N LYS A 276 13.97 21.35 -2.62
CA LYS A 276 13.16 20.92 -1.49
C LYS A 276 13.01 22.10 -0.55
N HIS A 277 11.90 22.15 0.17
CA HIS A 277 11.78 23.06 1.28
C HIS A 277 12.90 22.76 2.29
N ILE A 278 13.53 23.80 2.84
CA ILE A 278 14.77 23.72 3.62
C ILE A 278 14.75 22.68 4.76
N HIS A 279 13.59 22.41 5.39
CA HIS A 279 13.46 21.44 6.47
C HIS A 279 13.32 19.96 6.02
N TRP A 280 13.25 19.67 4.72
CA TRP A 280 12.99 18.31 4.18
C TRP A 280 14.20 17.69 3.45
N GLY A 281 15.37 18.33 3.59
CA GLY A 281 16.67 17.83 3.14
C GLY A 281 17.15 18.41 1.81
N THR A 282 18.34 17.99 1.39
CA THR A 282 19.01 18.40 0.15
C THR A 282 18.84 17.35 -0.96
N GLY A 283 19.13 17.71 -2.21
CA GLY A 283 19.06 16.80 -3.39
C GLY A 283 17.65 16.56 -3.95
N PHE A 284 17.55 15.63 -4.92
CA PHE A 284 16.32 15.35 -5.67
C PHE A 284 15.13 14.99 -4.77
N ARG A 285 13.94 15.52 -5.08
CA ARG A 285 12.69 15.35 -4.32
C ARG A 285 12.30 13.90 -4.17
N ASN A 286 12.37 13.13 -5.25
CA ASN A 286 12.01 11.71 -5.30
C ASN A 286 12.57 11.04 -6.56
N ARG A 287 12.45 9.70 -6.62
CA ARG A 287 12.88 8.89 -7.76
C ARG A 287 12.23 9.32 -9.08
N ARG A 288 10.96 9.72 -9.05
CA ARG A 288 10.24 10.20 -10.23
C ARG A 288 10.89 11.46 -10.83
N GLU A 289 11.39 12.37 -10.01
CA GLU A 289 12.14 13.54 -10.49
C GLU A 289 13.42 13.11 -11.22
N VAL A 290 14.18 12.18 -10.62
CA VAL A 290 15.41 11.64 -11.22
C VAL A 290 15.10 11.01 -12.59
N VAL A 291 14.10 10.13 -12.65
CA VAL A 291 13.70 9.48 -13.92
C VAL A 291 13.28 10.51 -14.98
N LEU A 292 12.45 11.49 -14.61
CA LEU A 292 11.99 12.51 -15.57
C LEU A 292 13.13 13.36 -16.13
N LYS A 293 14.12 13.72 -15.30
CA LYS A 293 15.30 14.45 -15.72
C LYS A 293 16.20 13.58 -16.59
N ALA A 294 16.46 12.34 -16.17
CA ALA A 294 17.28 11.40 -16.91
C ALA A 294 16.69 11.11 -18.31
N LEU A 295 15.38 10.91 -18.41
CA LEU A 295 14.70 10.75 -19.71
C LEU A 295 14.96 11.95 -20.62
N GLY A 296 14.88 13.17 -20.10
CA GLY A 296 15.23 14.38 -20.85
C GLY A 296 16.68 14.40 -21.32
N LEU A 297 17.64 14.10 -20.44
CA LEU A 297 19.07 14.06 -20.77
C LEU A 297 19.43 12.96 -21.79
N LEU A 298 18.71 11.85 -21.77
CA LEU A 298 18.86 10.74 -22.71
C LEU A 298 18.11 10.98 -24.04
N GLY A 299 17.41 12.10 -24.22
CA GLY A 299 16.60 12.38 -25.41
C GLY A 299 15.39 11.44 -25.56
N LEU A 300 14.87 10.91 -24.45
CA LEU A 300 13.70 10.03 -24.40
C LEU A 300 12.46 10.84 -23.99
N PRO A 301 11.26 10.48 -24.47
CA PRO A 301 10.03 11.14 -24.06
C PRO A 301 9.80 11.03 -22.55
N ARG A 302 9.49 12.14 -21.89
CA ARG A 302 9.12 12.15 -20.45
C ARG A 302 7.82 11.36 -20.18
N ASP A 303 6.99 11.19 -21.20
CA ASP A 303 5.77 10.41 -21.16
C ASP A 303 6.00 8.90 -20.95
N LEU A 304 7.25 8.41 -21.06
CA LEU A 304 7.59 7.01 -20.73
C LEU A 304 7.35 6.65 -19.25
N ILE A 305 7.14 7.62 -18.36
CA ILE A 305 6.68 7.35 -16.98
C ILE A 305 5.26 6.77 -16.93
N TYR A 306 4.47 6.91 -18.00
CA TYR A 306 3.12 6.35 -18.12
C TYR A 306 3.24 4.96 -18.73
N HIS A 307 3.33 3.97 -17.84
CA HIS A 307 3.49 2.55 -18.18
C HIS A 307 2.15 1.83 -18.46
N GLY A 308 1.01 2.51 -18.28
CA GLY A 308 -0.31 2.01 -18.65
C GLY A 308 -0.90 0.92 -17.74
N ILE A 309 -0.16 0.46 -16.73
CA ILE A 309 -0.65 -0.53 -15.76
C ILE A 309 -1.62 0.16 -14.80
N ALA A 310 -2.90 0.08 -15.15
CA ALA A 310 -3.98 0.70 -14.40
C ALA A 310 -4.32 -0.08 -13.12
N ARG A 311 -4.43 0.64 -12.00
CA ARG A 311 -4.92 0.13 -10.71
C ARG A 311 -6.28 0.73 -10.42
N GLU A 312 -7.23 -0.12 -10.07
CA GLU A 312 -8.53 0.33 -9.54
C GLU A 312 -8.30 1.07 -8.22
N VAL A 313 -8.92 2.25 -8.09
CA VAL A 313 -8.92 3.09 -6.91
C VAL A 313 -10.19 2.81 -6.12
N PHE A 314 -10.03 2.52 -4.84
CA PHE A 314 -11.14 2.37 -3.91
C PHE A 314 -11.13 3.49 -2.88
N VAL A 315 -12.32 3.93 -2.51
CA VAL A 315 -12.55 4.91 -1.46
C VAL A 315 -13.44 4.28 -0.37
N VAL A 316 -13.15 4.60 0.87
CA VAL A 316 -13.77 4.04 2.07
C VAL A 316 -14.27 5.21 2.93
N PRO A 317 -15.54 5.62 2.76
CA PRO A 317 -16.17 6.66 3.57
C PRO A 317 -16.29 6.24 5.03
N LEU A 318 -15.84 7.09 5.96
CA LEU A 318 -15.94 6.85 7.41
C LEU A 318 -17.15 7.56 8.06
N ALA A 319 -17.93 8.28 7.26
CA ALA A 319 -19.15 8.98 7.65
C ALA A 319 -20.19 8.94 6.51
N SER A 320 -21.47 9.09 6.83
CA SER A 320 -22.56 9.18 5.84
C SER A 320 -22.41 10.40 4.92
N ASN A 321 -21.98 11.53 5.49
CA ASN A 321 -21.78 12.81 4.80
C ASN A 321 -20.33 13.08 4.35
N THR A 322 -19.51 12.02 4.18
CA THR A 322 -18.07 12.13 3.86
C THR A 322 -17.79 13.08 2.69
N GLN A 323 -18.55 12.98 1.58
CA GLN A 323 -18.31 13.82 0.41
C GLN A 323 -18.69 15.29 0.66
N ALA A 324 -19.84 15.55 1.29
CA ALA A 324 -20.29 16.90 1.63
C ALA A 324 -19.29 17.60 2.55
N PHE A 325 -18.81 16.91 3.59
CA PHE A 325 -17.76 17.40 4.46
C PHE A 325 -16.45 17.71 3.70
N LEU A 326 -16.02 16.80 2.82
CA LEU A 326 -14.78 16.99 2.06
C LEU A 326 -14.90 18.10 1.02
N ARG A 327 -16.10 18.41 0.50
CA ARG A 327 -16.34 19.57 -0.36
C ARG A 327 -16.47 20.89 0.41
N GLY A 328 -16.64 20.81 1.73
CA GLY A 328 -16.82 21.96 2.61
C GLY A 328 -18.27 22.42 2.75
N GLU A 329 -19.23 21.62 2.28
CA GLU A 329 -20.68 21.86 2.39
C GLU A 329 -21.16 21.61 3.81
N GLU A 330 -20.54 20.66 4.52
CA GLU A 330 -20.80 20.37 5.92
C GLU A 330 -19.51 20.50 6.76
N GLN A 331 -19.63 20.97 8.00
CA GLN A 331 -18.46 21.21 8.87
C GLN A 331 -18.18 20.06 9.85
N GLN A 332 -19.13 19.15 10.06
CA GLN A 332 -19.01 18.04 10.99
C GLN A 332 -19.24 16.71 10.26
N LEU A 333 -18.56 15.64 10.70
CA LEU A 333 -18.73 14.31 10.14
C LEU A 333 -19.77 13.52 10.95
N GLN A 334 -20.73 12.91 10.24
CA GLN A 334 -21.68 11.95 10.78
C GLN A 334 -21.08 10.55 10.69
N HIS A 335 -20.17 10.24 11.61
CA HIS A 335 -19.39 9.00 11.58
C HIS A 335 -20.24 7.75 11.65
N TYR A 336 -19.84 6.72 10.90
CA TYR A 336 -20.36 5.38 11.12
C TYR A 336 -19.81 4.83 12.44
N ASP A 337 -20.67 4.22 13.24
CA ASP A 337 -20.24 3.45 14.41
C ASP A 337 -19.95 2.00 14.00
N ARG A 338 -18.66 1.68 13.89
CA ARG A 338 -18.18 0.36 13.44
C ARG A 338 -17.02 -0.12 14.31
N PRO A 339 -17.30 -0.61 15.54
CA PRO A 339 -16.27 -1.21 16.38
C PRO A 339 -15.63 -2.40 15.67
N PHE A 340 -14.31 -2.52 15.74
CA PHE A 340 -13.57 -3.60 15.08
C PHE A 340 -14.03 -4.98 15.55
N ALA A 341 -14.35 -5.13 16.84
CA ALA A 341 -14.90 -6.37 17.39
C ALA A 341 -16.18 -6.82 16.64
N THR A 342 -17.10 -5.90 16.36
CA THR A 342 -18.34 -6.18 15.61
C THR A 342 -18.04 -6.56 14.17
N LEU A 343 -17.13 -5.84 13.52
CA LEU A 343 -16.67 -6.15 12.16
C LEU A 343 -16.00 -7.53 12.08
N ALA A 344 -15.18 -7.87 13.09
CA ALA A 344 -14.47 -9.13 13.19
C ALA A 344 -15.44 -10.31 13.41
N ALA A 345 -16.41 -10.16 14.31
CA ALA A 345 -17.46 -11.15 14.53
C ALA A 345 -18.27 -11.40 13.25
N TYR A 346 -18.66 -10.33 12.55
CA TYR A 346 -19.34 -10.44 11.25
C TYR A 346 -18.49 -11.19 10.22
N TRP A 347 -17.20 -10.85 10.08
CA TRP A 347 -16.29 -11.55 9.16
C TRP A 347 -16.19 -13.04 9.49
N LYS A 348 -16.05 -13.39 10.78
CA LYS A 348 -15.89 -14.76 11.24
C LYS A 348 -17.09 -15.61 10.84
N GLN A 349 -18.29 -15.14 11.16
CA GLN A 349 -19.55 -15.83 10.85
C GLN A 349 -19.83 -15.87 9.34
N ARG A 350 -19.68 -14.74 8.66
CA ARG A 350 -20.07 -14.60 7.25
C ARG A 350 -19.12 -15.30 6.29
N TRP A 351 -17.83 -15.36 6.62
CA TRP A 351 -16.78 -15.81 5.70
C TRP A 351 -15.84 -16.85 6.29
N ALA A 352 -15.26 -16.64 7.47
CA ALA A 352 -14.19 -17.51 7.96
C ALA A 352 -14.67 -18.94 8.24
N LEU A 353 -15.72 -19.10 9.06
CA LEU A 353 -16.25 -20.43 9.42
C LEU A 353 -16.80 -21.17 8.19
N PRO A 354 -17.65 -20.57 7.33
CA PRO A 354 -18.13 -21.26 6.14
C PRO A 354 -17.02 -21.55 5.14
N ARG A 355 -15.94 -20.77 5.11
CA ARG A 355 -14.78 -21.04 4.25
C ARG A 355 -14.00 -22.24 4.76
N ALA A 356 -13.72 -22.30 6.07
CA ALA A 356 -12.98 -23.39 6.67
C ALA A 356 -13.65 -24.76 6.46
N GLN A 357 -14.98 -24.80 6.51
CA GLN A 357 -15.76 -26.02 6.24
C GLN A 357 -15.65 -26.51 4.79
N ARG A 358 -15.54 -25.57 3.83
CA ARG A 358 -15.52 -25.88 2.38
C ARG A 358 -14.12 -26.06 1.82
N ASP A 359 -13.10 -25.52 2.49
CA ASP A 359 -11.75 -25.38 1.95
C ASP A 359 -10.71 -25.52 3.06
N PRO A 360 -10.19 -26.74 3.31
CA PRO A 360 -9.24 -27.00 4.39
C PRO A 360 -7.80 -26.63 4.04
N ARG A 361 -7.51 -25.99 2.90
CA ARG A 361 -6.14 -25.64 2.46
C ARG A 361 -5.35 -24.80 3.47
N TYR A 362 -6.05 -24.09 4.34
CA TYR A 362 -5.40 -23.34 5.42
C TYR A 362 -4.58 -24.28 6.33
N ARG A 363 -4.99 -25.54 6.52
CA ARG A 363 -4.38 -26.52 7.43
C ARG A 363 -2.98 -26.96 7.01
N SER A 364 -2.71 -27.00 5.71
CA SER A 364 -1.42 -27.47 5.17
C SER A 364 -0.35 -26.38 5.14
N PHE A 365 -0.67 -25.14 5.54
CA PHE A 365 0.31 -24.08 5.58
C PHE A 365 1.34 -24.35 6.69
N VAL A 366 2.63 -24.27 6.33
CA VAL A 366 3.74 -24.41 7.27
C VAL A 366 4.43 -23.06 7.41
N ARG A 367 4.55 -22.55 8.63
CA ARG A 367 5.14 -21.23 8.91
C ARG A 367 6.56 -21.10 8.37
N GLU A 368 7.31 -22.20 8.32
CA GLU A 368 8.70 -22.20 7.84
C GLU A 368 8.81 -21.76 6.37
N SER A 369 7.76 -21.97 5.56
CA SER A 369 7.68 -21.42 4.20
C SER A 369 7.66 -19.88 4.12
N TRP A 370 7.47 -19.21 5.27
CA TRP A 370 7.58 -17.77 5.44
C TRP A 370 8.96 -17.31 5.91
N ARG A 371 9.96 -18.20 6.04
CA ARG A 371 11.33 -17.77 6.28
C ARG A 371 11.88 -17.06 5.04
N LEU A 372 12.46 -15.88 5.24
CA LEU A 372 13.09 -15.07 4.20
C LEU A 372 14.61 -15.32 4.14
N TRP A 373 15.26 -15.48 5.28
CA TRP A 373 16.71 -15.62 5.35
C TRP A 373 17.11 -16.99 5.88
N ASN A 374 18.08 -17.61 5.22
CA ASN A 374 18.59 -18.94 5.58
C ASN A 374 17.47 -20.00 5.69
N PRO A 375 16.63 -20.17 4.64
CA PRO A 375 15.63 -21.25 4.61
C PRO A 375 16.31 -22.60 4.85
N ALA A 376 15.67 -23.46 5.65
CA ALA A 376 16.12 -24.84 5.78
C ALA A 376 16.15 -25.50 4.38
N PRO A 377 17.17 -26.34 4.10
CA PRO A 377 17.35 -26.99 2.80
C PRO A 377 16.19 -27.89 2.38
#